data_AF-A0A660QTN1-F1
#
_entry.id   AF-A0A660QTN1-F1
#
_cell.length_a   1.000
_cell.length_b   1.000
_cell.length_c   1.000
_cell.angle_alpha   90.00
_cell.angle_beta   90.00
_cell.angle_gamma   90.00
#
_symmetry.space_group_name_H-M   'P 1'
#
loop_
_entity.id
_entity.type
_entity.pdbx_description
1 polymer ?
#
loop_
_entity_poly.entity_id
_entity_poly.type
_entity_poly.pdbx_seq_one_letter_code
_entity_poly.pdbx_strand_id
1 'polypeptide(L)' 'LIMPDIEAGNIFYKAMVFLGGAKVASTIVGAKVPVVLTSRADSDETKFYSIALGAFLAEG' A
#
# COMPACT_ATOMS: atom_id res chain seq x y z
N LEU A 1 -9.18 -2.77 7.59
CA LEU A 1 -8.85 -3.50 8.83
C LEU A 1 -7.83 -2.67 9.60
N ILE A 2 -7.95 -2.57 10.91
CA ILE A 2 -6.92 -1.96 11.77
C ILE A 2 -6.12 -3.10 12.39
N MET A 3 -4.81 -3.07 12.20
CA MET A 3 -3.92 -4.10 12.69
C MET A 3 -3.49 -3.77 14.13
N PRO A 4 -3.25 -4.77 14.98
CA PRO A 4 -2.88 -4.54 16.38
C PRO A 4 -1.49 -3.88 16.52
N ASP A 5 -0.57 -4.15 15.59
CA ASP A 5 0.79 -3.61 15.53
C ASP A 5 1.34 -3.64 14.09
N ILE A 6 2.57 -3.15 13.91
CA ILE A 6 3.21 -3.03 12.59
C ILE A 6 3.61 -4.40 12.02
N GLU A 7 4.01 -5.33 12.88
CA GLU A 7 4.38 -6.69 12.52
C GLU A 7 3.18 -7.43 11.94
N ALA A 8 2.04 -7.42 12.63
CA ALA A 8 0.80 -8.03 12.17
C ALA A 8 0.32 -7.42 10.86
N GLY A 9 0.42 -6.10 10.70
CA GLY A 9 0.06 -5.43 9.44
C GLY A 9 0.96 -5.81 8.27
N ASN A 10 2.27 -5.89 8.48
CA ASN A 10 3.21 -6.30 7.45
C ASN A 10 3.04 -7.79 7.09
N ILE A 11 2.82 -8.66 8.07
CA ILE A 11 2.53 -10.08 7.86
C ILE A 11 1.25 -10.22 7.04
N PHE A 12 0.17 -9.51 7.41
CA PHE A 12 -1.08 -9.53 6.67
C PHE A 12 -0.90 -9.06 5.23
N TYR A 13 -0.27 -7.90 5.01
CA TYR A 13 0.01 -7.37 3.68
C TYR A 13 0.78 -8.38 2.81
N LYS A 14 1.88 -8.93 3.33
CA LYS A 14 2.70 -9.90 2.60
C LYS A 14 1.97 -11.22 2.35
N ALA A 15 1.17 -11.71 3.30
CA ALA A 15 0.37 -12.91 3.10
C ALA A 15 -0.64 -12.71 1.97
N MET A 16 -1.31 -11.55 1.91
CA MET A 16 -2.22 -11.21 0.82
C MET A 16 -1.51 -11.21 -0.54
N VAL A 17 -0.31 -10.63 -0.62
CA VAL A 17 0.48 -10.58 -1.85
C VAL A 17 0.98 -11.98 -2.26
N PHE A 18 1.72 -12.66 -1.38
CA PHE A 18 2.45 -13.88 -1.74
C PHE A 18 1.61 -15.16 -1.70
N LEU A 19 0.65 -15.25 -0.78
CA LEU A 19 -0.20 -16.43 -0.63
C LEU A 19 -1.58 -16.23 -1.25
N GLY A 20 -2.12 -15.01 -1.16
CA GLY A 20 -3.44 -14.66 -1.69
C GLY A 20 -3.44 -14.24 -3.15
N GLY A 21 -2.28 -13.95 -3.75
CA GLY A 21 -2.18 -13.43 -5.12
C GLY A 21 -2.88 -12.08 -5.30
N ALA A 22 -3.04 -11.31 -4.22
CA ALA A 22 -3.78 -10.07 -4.24
C ALA A 22 -3.01 -8.97 -4.98
N LYS A 23 -3.73 -8.20 -5.78
CA LYS A 23 -3.26 -6.92 -6.30
C LYS A 23 -3.41 -5.87 -5.21
N VAL A 24 -2.34 -5.15 -4.94
CA VAL A 24 -2.28 -4.21 -3.81
C VAL A 24 -1.80 -2.83 -4.25
N ALA A 25 -2.18 -1.83 -3.48
CA ALA A 25 -1.72 -0.46 -3.57
C ALA A 25 -1.51 0.06 -2.15
N SER A 26 -0.51 0.92 -1.96
CA SER A 26 -0.24 1.52 -0.66
C SER A 26 0.11 3.00 -0.78
N THR A 27 -0.25 3.77 0.23
CA THR A 27 0.07 5.19 0.33
C THR A 27 0.04 5.60 1.79
N ILE A 28 0.87 6.56 2.15
CA ILE A 28 0.90 7.16 3.49
C ILE A 28 -0.10 8.31 3.49
N VAL A 29 -1.03 8.28 4.46
CA VAL A 29 -2.06 9.30 4.67
C VAL A 29 -1.90 9.98 6.04
N GLY A 30 -2.54 11.13 6.24
CA GLY A 30 -2.48 11.91 7.48
C GLY A 30 -1.49 13.07 7.46
N ALA A 31 -0.64 13.17 6.43
CA ALA A 31 0.10 14.40 6.11
C ALA A 31 -0.77 15.39 5.31
N LYS A 32 -0.21 16.56 4.96
CA LYS A 32 -0.92 17.58 4.13
C LYS A 32 -1.29 17.08 2.73
N VAL A 33 -0.54 16.11 2.21
CA VAL A 33 -0.74 15.47 0.90
C VAL A 33 -0.39 13.98 1.04
N PRO A 34 -0.98 13.09 0.23
CA PRO A 34 -0.62 11.67 0.25
C PRO A 34 0.83 11.46 -0.21
N VAL A 35 1.51 10.46 0.36
CA VAL A 35 2.90 10.12 0.00
C VAL A 35 2.98 8.67 -0.44
N VAL A 36 3.39 8.46 -1.69
CA VAL A 36 3.63 7.13 -2.24
C VAL A 36 5.02 6.65 -1.80
N LEU A 37 5.07 5.61 -0.98
CA LEU A 37 6.30 4.98 -0.51
C LEU A 37 6.24 3.49 -0.82
N THR A 38 7.03 3.05 -1.79
CA THR A 38 7.03 1.67 -2.27
C THR A 38 8.13 0.84 -1.59
N SER A 39 7.90 -0.46 -1.49
CA SER A 39 8.92 -1.43 -1.11
C SER A 39 9.80 -1.78 -2.31
N ARG A 40 11.08 -2.09 -2.05
CA ARG A 40 11.98 -2.66 -3.07
C ARG A 40 11.43 -3.96 -3.66
N ALA A 41 10.64 -4.71 -2.89
CA ALA A 41 10.06 -5.98 -3.32
C ALA A 41 8.75 -5.81 -4.13
N ASP A 42 8.22 -4.57 -4.26
CA ASP A 42 6.97 -4.36 -4.97
C ASP A 42 7.14 -4.53 -6.48
N SER A 43 6.14 -5.16 -7.10
CA SER A 43 6.03 -5.27 -8.55
C SER A 43 5.73 -3.92 -9.18
N ASP A 44 5.99 -3.78 -10.48
CA ASP A 44 5.68 -2.55 -11.20
C ASP A 44 4.18 -2.25 -11.24
N GLU A 45 3.33 -3.29 -11.25
CA GLU A 45 1.89 -3.15 -11.10
C GLU A 45 1.50 -2.56 -9.72
N THR A 46 2.12 -3.03 -8.64
CA THR A 46 1.88 -2.52 -7.28
C THR A 46 2.29 -1.04 -7.17
N LYS A 47 3.43 -0.67 -7.77
CA LYS A 47 3.89 0.72 -7.79
C LYS A 47 2.93 1.61 -8.59
N PHE A 48 2.48 1.14 -9.74
CA PHE A 48 1.52 1.86 -10.59
C PHE A 48 0.19 2.09 -9.86
N TYR A 49 -0.38 1.07 -9.23
CA TYR A 49 -1.61 1.23 -8.46
C TYR A 49 -1.44 2.13 -7.24
N SER A 50 -0.26 2.11 -6.59
CA SER A 50 0.04 3.02 -5.48
C SER A 50 0.09 4.49 -5.94
N ILE A 51 0.63 4.77 -7.14
CA ILE A 51 0.59 6.11 -7.75
C ILE A 51 -0.85 6.52 -8.07
N ALA A 52 -1.62 5.64 -8.70
CA ALA A 52 -3.02 5.91 -9.03
C ALA A 52 -3.87 6.18 -7.77
N LEU A 53 -3.66 5.40 -6.71
CA LEU A 53 -4.28 5.63 -5.41
C LEU A 53 -3.87 6.98 -4.81
N GLY A 54 -2.58 7.32 -4.87
CA GLY A 54 -2.07 8.60 -4.40
C GLY A 54 -2.69 9.79 -5.14
N ALA A 55 -2.82 9.71 -6.47
CA ALA A 55 -3.48 10.73 -7.27
C ALA A 55 -4.96 10.87 -6.91
N PHE A 56 -5.69 9.76 -6.80
CA PHE A 56 -7.10 9.77 -6.40
C PHE A 56 -7.32 10.41 -5.02
N LEU A 57 -6.47 10.10 -4.04
CA LEU A 57 -6.56 10.69 -2.70
C LEU A 57 -6.14 12.15 -2.64
N ALA A 58 -5.40 12.66 -3.63
CA ALA A 58 -4.99 14.06 -3.69
C ALA A 58 -6.11 14.99 -4.24
N GLU A 59 -7.17 14.42 -4.83
CA GLU A 59 -8.32 15.18 -5.33
C GLU A 59 -9.35 15.53 -4.24
N GLY A 60 -9.27 14.90 -3.07
CA GLY A 60 -10.16 15.14 -1.92
C GLY A 60 -9.54 16.01 -0.83
#